data_AF-A0A3B9VRG8-F1
#
_entry.id   AF-A0A3B9VRG8-F1
#
_cell.length_a   1.000
_cell.length_b   1.000
_cell.length_c   1.000
_cell.angle_alpha   90.00
_cell.angle_beta   90.00
_cell.angle_gamma   90.00
#
_symmetry.space_group_name_H-M   'P 1'
#
loop_
_entity.id
_entity.type
_entity.pdbx_description
1 polymer ?
#
loop_
_entity_poly.entity_id
_entity_poly.type
_entity_poly.pdbx_seq_one_letter_code
_entity_poly.pdbx_strand_id
1 'polypeptide(L)'
;MTQLGKTGKPTRIAFVAEQVSQIMMRAEPRLAELRAVTSDHDELVALWEKKKDLIDNRSRHADGIKIEFEQAKQGLLGQNPDADIAAFSKDLRLALADLEDEYQDAMKAVGDIKQSIRVKRSTLRAIDDRMEIDRKQVLRQMIQFRKLPEQKSA
;
A
#
# COMPACT_ATOMS: atom_id res chain seq x y z
N MET A 1 -7.76 3.91 42.56
CA MET A 1 -8.91 4.14 43.46
C MET A 1 -9.85 5.14 42.80
N THR A 2 -11.08 4.76 42.52
CA THR A 2 -12.08 5.62 41.86
C THR A 2 -12.53 6.74 42.81
N GLN A 3 -12.54 7.99 42.37
CA GLN A 3 -13.01 9.12 43.20
C GLN A 3 -14.53 9.01 43.41
N LEU A 4 -14.93 8.58 44.62
CA LEU A 4 -16.31 8.44 45.04
C LEU A 4 -16.85 9.80 45.53
N GLY A 5 -18.09 10.12 45.16
CA GLY A 5 -18.80 11.30 45.65
C GLY A 5 -19.38 11.11 47.06
N LYS A 6 -20.04 12.14 47.59
CA LYS A 6 -20.65 12.17 48.95
C LYS A 6 -21.66 11.02 49.21
N THR A 7 -22.12 10.32 48.18
CA THR A 7 -23.08 9.22 48.25
C THR A 7 -22.45 7.83 48.05
N GLY A 8 -21.12 7.72 47.98
CA GLY A 8 -20.42 6.45 47.72
C GLY A 8 -20.49 5.96 46.27
N LYS A 9 -21.14 6.71 45.38
CA LYS A 9 -21.16 6.45 43.93
C LYS A 9 -20.00 7.17 43.23
N PRO A 10 -19.48 6.65 42.10
CA PRO A 10 -18.48 7.36 41.32
C PRO A 10 -18.96 8.76 40.97
N THR A 11 -18.10 9.75 41.14
CA THR A 11 -18.39 11.08 40.58
C THR A 11 -18.60 10.94 39.08
N ARG A 12 -19.48 11.76 38.49
CA ARG A 12 -19.75 11.72 37.04
C ARG A 12 -18.46 11.94 36.22
N ILE A 13 -17.51 12.70 36.79
CA ILE A 13 -16.15 12.87 36.26
C ILE A 13 -15.40 11.54 36.20
N ALA A 14 -15.33 10.80 37.32
CA ALA A 14 -14.69 9.50 37.37
C ALA A 14 -15.37 8.47 36.44
N PHE A 15 -16.71 8.51 36.34
CA PHE A 15 -17.46 7.65 35.43
C PHE A 15 -17.13 7.93 33.95
N VAL A 16 -17.08 9.18 33.53
CA VAL A 16 -16.76 9.49 32.13
C VAL A 16 -15.27 9.27 31.84
N ALA A 17 -14.37 9.52 32.79
CA ALA A 17 -12.94 9.18 32.63
C ALA A 17 -12.74 7.67 32.42
N GLU A 18 -13.46 6.84 33.18
CA GLU A 18 -13.49 5.38 33.00
C GLU A 18 -14.01 4.99 31.59
N GLN A 19 -15.10 5.62 31.15
CA GLN A 19 -15.66 5.37 29.81
C GLN A 19 -14.71 5.78 28.68
N VAL A 20 -14.02 6.92 28.81
CA VAL A 20 -12.98 7.34 27.86
C VAL A 20 -11.81 6.37 27.88
N SER A 21 -11.37 5.93 29.05
CA SER A 21 -10.31 4.91 29.19
C SER A 21 -10.66 3.61 28.45
N GLN A 22 -11.90 3.13 28.59
CA GLN A 22 -12.40 1.95 27.86
C GLN A 22 -12.45 2.14 26.35
N ILE A 23 -12.65 3.36 25.86
CA ILE A 23 -12.55 3.66 24.42
C ILE A 23 -11.08 3.64 24.00
N MET A 24 -10.18 4.26 24.77
CA MET A 24 -8.75 4.28 24.46
C MET A 24 -8.16 2.87 24.41
N MET A 25 -8.52 1.98 25.34
CA MET A 25 -8.09 0.57 25.32
C MET A 25 -8.53 -0.18 24.03
N ARG A 26 -9.60 0.25 23.37
CA ARG A 26 -10.06 -0.32 22.10
C ARG A 26 -9.41 0.36 20.88
N ALA A 27 -9.13 1.65 20.97
CA ALA A 27 -8.57 2.45 19.89
C ALA A 27 -7.05 2.25 19.73
N GLU A 28 -6.32 2.07 20.83
CA GLU A 28 -4.86 1.93 20.85
C GLU A 28 -4.32 0.75 20.02
N PRO A 29 -4.83 -0.50 20.16
CA PRO A 29 -4.40 -1.60 19.29
C PRO A 29 -4.75 -1.37 17.81
N ARG A 30 -5.86 -0.68 17.53
CA ARG A 30 -6.26 -0.33 16.15
C ARG A 30 -5.33 0.69 15.52
N LEU A 31 -4.82 1.64 16.30
CA LEU A 31 -3.82 2.61 15.83
C LEU A 31 -2.50 1.90 15.49
N ALA A 32 -2.09 0.91 16.28
CA ALA A 32 -0.93 0.08 15.98
C ALA A 32 -1.13 -0.73 14.68
N GLU A 33 -2.31 -1.34 14.52
CA GLU A 33 -2.70 -2.04 13.30
C GLU A 33 -2.70 -1.11 12.08
N LEU A 34 -3.29 0.10 12.20
CA LEU A 34 -3.33 1.10 11.14
C LEU A 34 -1.92 1.48 10.67
N ARG A 35 -0.98 1.68 11.60
CA ARG A 35 0.42 2.00 11.29
C ARG A 35 1.09 0.85 10.53
N ALA A 36 0.90 -0.39 10.98
CA ALA A 36 1.47 -1.56 10.31
C ALA A 36 0.90 -1.72 8.90
N VAL A 37 -0.43 -1.66 8.74
CA VAL A 37 -1.09 -1.80 7.44
C VAL A 37 -0.71 -0.66 6.49
N THR A 38 -0.51 0.56 7.00
CA THR A 38 -0.02 1.69 6.20
C THR A 38 1.40 1.43 5.70
N SER A 39 2.30 0.99 6.59
CA SER A 39 3.67 0.63 6.20
C SER A 39 3.69 -0.44 5.12
N ASP A 40 2.96 -1.54 5.31
CA ASP A 40 2.84 -2.61 4.33
C ASP A 40 2.30 -2.11 2.98
N HIS A 41 1.30 -1.23 3.02
CA HIS A 41 0.73 -0.63 1.82
C HIS A 41 1.77 0.19 1.05
N ASP A 42 2.52 1.04 1.75
CA ASP A 42 3.51 1.92 1.14
C ASP A 42 4.69 1.14 0.56
N GLU A 43 5.12 0.07 1.23
CA GLU A 43 6.11 -0.88 0.71
C GLU A 43 5.63 -1.57 -0.57
N LEU A 44 4.36 -2.00 -0.62
CA LEU A 44 3.78 -2.60 -1.81
C LEU A 44 3.67 -1.61 -2.97
N VAL A 45 3.35 -0.34 -2.71
CA VAL A 45 3.32 0.72 -3.72
C VAL A 45 4.72 0.98 -4.28
N ALA A 46 5.73 1.08 -3.42
CA ALA A 46 7.11 1.25 -3.84
C ALA A 46 7.60 0.06 -4.69
N LEU A 47 7.26 -1.18 -4.29
CA LEU A 47 7.56 -2.37 -5.06
C LEU A 47 6.86 -2.38 -6.42
N TRP A 48 5.61 -1.92 -6.48
CA TRP A 48 4.86 -1.80 -7.72
C TRP A 48 5.52 -0.84 -8.71
N GLU A 49 5.91 0.36 -8.27
CA GLU A 49 6.62 1.32 -9.12
C GLU A 49 7.96 0.76 -9.62
N LYS A 50 8.74 0.12 -8.74
CA LYS A 50 10.00 -0.53 -9.14
C LYS A 50 9.79 -1.60 -10.22
N LYS A 51 8.71 -2.38 -10.14
CA LYS A 51 8.39 -3.41 -11.14
C LYS A 51 7.91 -2.80 -12.45
N LYS A 52 7.15 -1.72 -12.39
CA LYS A 52 6.74 -0.96 -13.58
C LYS A 52 7.96 -0.36 -14.30
N ASP A 53 8.90 0.24 -13.57
CA ASP A 53 10.14 0.76 -14.15
C ASP A 53 10.99 -0.35 -14.80
N LEU A 54 11.03 -1.53 -14.18
CA LEU A 54 11.72 -2.70 -14.75
C LEU A 54 11.09 -3.11 -16.08
N ILE A 55 9.76 -3.21 -16.14
CA ILE A 55 8.99 -3.53 -17.35
C ILE A 55 9.28 -2.51 -18.46
N ASP A 56 9.24 -1.21 -18.13
CA ASP A 56 9.52 -0.14 -19.08
C ASP A 56 10.97 -0.20 -19.60
N ASN A 57 11.94 -0.48 -18.72
CA ASN A 57 13.33 -0.65 -19.11
C ASN A 57 13.51 -1.87 -20.03
N ARG A 58 12.91 -3.01 -19.68
CA ARG A 58 12.97 -4.23 -20.51
C ARG A 58 12.35 -4.02 -21.89
N SER A 59 11.22 -3.31 -21.97
CA SER A 59 10.61 -2.95 -23.27
C SER A 59 11.58 -2.13 -24.13
N ARG A 60 12.22 -1.11 -23.55
CA ARG A 60 13.22 -0.30 -24.27
C ARG A 60 14.43 -1.13 -24.71
N HIS A 61 14.88 -2.06 -23.88
CA HIS A 61 16.00 -2.94 -24.20
C HIS A 61 15.66 -3.88 -25.36
N ALA A 62 14.47 -4.49 -25.36
CA ALA A 62 14.00 -5.32 -26.46
C ALA A 62 13.92 -4.52 -27.78
N ASP A 63 13.46 -3.27 -27.73
CA ASP A 63 13.43 -2.40 -28.91
C ASP A 63 14.85 -2.01 -29.38
N GLY A 64 15.77 -1.76 -28.45
CA GLY A 64 17.19 -1.56 -28.77
C GLY A 64 17.81 -2.74 -29.50
N ILE A 65 17.57 -3.97 -29.01
CA ILE A 65 18.05 -5.20 -29.66
C ILE A 65 17.49 -5.34 -31.08
N LYS A 66 16.20 -5.02 -31.31
CA LYS A 66 15.61 -5.06 -32.66
C LYS A 66 16.29 -4.07 -33.60
N ILE A 67 16.61 -2.86 -33.12
CA ILE A 67 17.28 -1.82 -33.92
C ILE A 67 18.70 -2.27 -34.28
N GLU A 68 19.49 -2.70 -33.29
CA GLU A 68 20.86 -3.19 -33.50
C GLU A 68 20.89 -4.39 -34.44
N PHE A 69 19.94 -5.30 -34.27
CA PHE A 69 19.79 -6.45 -35.16
C PHE A 69 19.54 -6.04 -36.60
N GLU A 70 18.64 -5.10 -36.86
CA GLU A 70 18.38 -4.69 -38.24
C GLU A 70 19.55 -3.93 -38.87
N GLN A 71 20.28 -3.14 -38.07
CA GLN A 71 21.53 -2.52 -38.54
C GLN A 71 22.57 -3.58 -38.90
N ALA A 72 22.76 -4.58 -38.05
CA ALA A 72 23.69 -5.68 -38.29
C ALA A 72 23.27 -6.52 -39.51
N LYS A 73 21.97 -6.76 -39.70
CA LYS A 73 21.42 -7.44 -40.88
C LYS A 73 21.68 -6.66 -42.16
N GLN A 74 21.46 -5.35 -42.16
CA GLN A 74 21.77 -4.50 -43.31
C GLN A 74 23.27 -4.49 -43.62
N GLY A 75 24.12 -4.42 -42.59
CA GLY A 75 25.58 -4.53 -42.75
C GLY A 75 26.02 -5.86 -43.36
N LEU A 76 25.45 -6.97 -42.87
CA LEU A 76 25.73 -8.31 -43.36
C LEU A 76 25.32 -8.46 -44.83
N LEU A 77 24.11 -8.05 -45.20
CA LEU A 77 23.63 -8.10 -46.58
C LEU A 77 24.41 -7.18 -47.52
N GLY A 78 24.88 -6.03 -47.01
CA GLY A 78 25.74 -5.12 -47.76
C GLY A 78 27.13 -5.70 -48.07
N GLN A 79 27.65 -6.56 -47.19
CA GLN A 79 28.93 -7.25 -47.38
C GLN A 79 28.79 -8.57 -48.15
N ASN A 80 27.72 -9.31 -47.90
CA ASN A 80 27.41 -10.57 -48.54
C ASN A 80 25.90 -10.67 -48.82
N PRO A 81 25.46 -10.43 -50.06
CA PRO A 81 24.05 -10.51 -50.44
C PRO A 81 23.44 -11.89 -50.22
N ASP A 82 24.26 -12.95 -50.25
CA ASP A 82 23.83 -14.35 -50.11
C ASP A 82 23.95 -14.87 -48.67
N ALA A 83 24.17 -13.98 -47.69
CA ALA A 83 24.31 -14.37 -46.29
C ALA A 83 23.05 -15.10 -45.76
N ASP A 84 23.25 -16.10 -44.91
CA ASP A 84 22.16 -16.86 -44.29
C ASP A 84 21.46 -16.05 -43.19
N ILE A 85 20.47 -15.26 -43.61
CA ILE A 85 19.63 -14.45 -42.72
C ILE A 85 18.76 -15.29 -41.79
N ALA A 86 18.51 -16.56 -42.12
CA ALA A 86 17.66 -17.43 -41.30
C ALA A 86 18.37 -17.83 -40.00
N ALA A 87 19.66 -18.18 -40.09
CA ALA A 87 20.50 -18.42 -38.90
C ALA A 87 20.63 -17.15 -38.06
N PHE A 88 20.89 -16.00 -38.69
CA PHE A 88 20.99 -14.71 -38.00
C PHE A 88 19.70 -14.34 -37.26
N SER A 89 18.54 -14.52 -37.91
CA SER A 89 17.22 -14.24 -37.32
C SER A 89 16.83 -15.21 -36.20
N LYS A 90 17.43 -16.41 -36.16
CA LYS A 90 17.21 -17.37 -35.07
C LYS A 90 17.81 -16.86 -33.76
N ASP A 91 19.00 -16.27 -33.81
CA ASP A 91 19.68 -15.75 -32.61
C ASP A 91 18.90 -14.56 -32.02
N LEU A 92 18.33 -13.69 -32.86
CA LEU A 92 17.42 -12.63 -32.39
C LEU A 92 16.19 -13.21 -31.70
N ARG A 93 15.58 -14.25 -32.26
CA ARG A 93 14.38 -14.87 -31.66
C ARG A 93 14.68 -15.43 -30.28
N LEU A 94 15.85 -16.03 -30.09
CA LEU A 94 16.27 -16.54 -28.77
C LEU A 94 16.46 -15.39 -27.78
N ALA A 95 17.19 -14.34 -28.17
CA ALA A 95 17.41 -13.17 -27.33
C ALA A 95 16.10 -12.46 -26.93
N LEU A 96 15.13 -12.38 -27.85
CA LEU A 96 13.80 -11.81 -27.56
C LEU A 96 12.92 -12.74 -26.73
N ALA A 97 13.05 -14.06 -26.87
CA ALA A 97 12.29 -15.03 -26.08
C ALA A 97 12.67 -14.97 -24.59
N ASP A 98 13.96 -14.88 -24.28
CA ASP A 98 14.43 -14.73 -22.90
C ASP A 98 13.88 -13.45 -22.25
N LEU A 99 13.81 -12.35 -23.02
CA LEU A 99 13.23 -11.09 -22.56
C LEU A 99 11.71 -11.14 -22.38
N GLU A 100 11.01 -11.90 -23.24
CA GLU A 100 9.56 -12.09 -23.16
C GLU A 100 9.18 -12.88 -21.90
N ASP A 101 9.90 -13.96 -21.58
CA ASP A 101 9.65 -14.76 -20.37
C ASP A 101 9.81 -13.90 -19.10
N GLU A 102 10.89 -13.12 -19.01
CA GLU A 102 11.10 -12.18 -17.90
C GLU A 102 10.00 -11.11 -17.83
N TYR A 103 9.51 -10.63 -18.98
CA TYR A 103 8.44 -9.65 -19.06
C TYR A 103 7.11 -10.22 -18.54
N GLN A 104 6.76 -11.44 -18.94
CA GLN A 104 5.55 -12.12 -18.48
C GLN A 104 5.58 -12.36 -16.97
N ASP A 105 6.73 -12.78 -16.43
CA ASP A 105 6.92 -12.94 -14.98
C ASP A 105 6.77 -11.61 -14.22
N ALA A 106 7.35 -10.53 -14.75
CA ALA A 106 7.21 -9.20 -14.16
C ALA A 106 5.75 -8.71 -14.20
N MET A 107 5.03 -8.95 -15.30
CA MET A 107 3.62 -8.59 -15.46
C MET A 107 2.72 -9.34 -14.49
N LYS A 108 2.96 -10.65 -14.30
CA LYS A 108 2.24 -11.46 -13.31
C LYS A 108 2.47 -10.93 -11.90
N ALA A 109 3.72 -10.66 -11.53
CA ALA A 109 4.06 -10.09 -10.22
C ALA A 109 3.36 -8.73 -9.99
N VAL A 110 3.27 -7.88 -11.02
CA VAL A 110 2.53 -6.60 -10.93
C VAL A 110 1.04 -6.83 -10.65
N GLY A 111 0.43 -7.87 -11.25
CA GLY A 111 -0.95 -8.25 -10.98
C GLY A 111 -1.18 -8.59 -9.49
N ASP A 112 -0.32 -9.44 -8.94
CA ASP A 112 -0.40 -9.87 -7.54
C ASP A 112 -0.16 -8.71 -6.56
N ILE A 113 0.79 -7.82 -6.87
CA ILE A 113 1.07 -6.62 -6.06
C ILE A 113 -0.14 -5.68 -6.09
N LYS A 114 -0.73 -5.41 -7.27
CA LYS A 114 -1.93 -4.55 -7.38
C LYS A 114 -3.10 -5.09 -6.57
N GLN A 115 -3.31 -6.40 -6.57
CA GLN A 115 -4.36 -7.02 -5.78
C GLN A 115 -4.06 -6.89 -4.27
N SER A 116 -2.81 -7.07 -3.86
CA SER A 116 -2.37 -6.88 -2.48
C SER A 116 -2.57 -5.43 -1.99
N ILE A 117 -2.21 -4.44 -2.82
CA ILE A 117 -2.46 -3.01 -2.54
C ILE A 117 -3.97 -2.76 -2.36
N ARG A 118 -4.81 -3.32 -3.24
CA ARG A 118 -6.27 -3.17 -3.14
C ARG A 118 -6.80 -3.71 -1.82
N VAL A 119 -6.35 -4.90 -1.40
CA VAL A 119 -6.74 -5.51 -0.13
C VAL A 119 -6.31 -4.62 1.04
N LYS A 120 -5.04 -4.20 1.08
CA LYS A 120 -4.52 -3.32 2.16
C LYS A 120 -5.29 -2.00 2.22
N ARG A 121 -5.59 -1.37 1.08
CA ARG A 121 -6.42 -0.15 1.02
C ARG A 121 -7.82 -0.36 1.59
N SER A 122 -8.43 -1.51 1.35
CA SER A 122 -9.73 -1.86 1.97
C SER A 122 -9.61 -2.02 3.48
N THR A 123 -8.54 -2.66 3.96
CA THR A 123 -8.26 -2.83 5.39
C THR A 123 -8.04 -1.49 6.08
N LEU A 124 -7.26 -0.58 5.47
CA LEU A 124 -7.03 0.78 5.99
C LEU A 124 -8.36 1.51 6.22
N ARG A 125 -9.24 1.52 5.21
CA ARG A 125 -10.57 2.14 5.32
C ARG A 125 -11.39 1.53 6.46
N ALA A 126 -11.39 0.20 6.57
CA ALA A 126 -12.15 -0.48 7.62
C ALA A 126 -11.64 -0.15 9.03
N ILE A 127 -10.32 0.02 9.20
CA ILE A 127 -9.73 0.43 10.48
C ILE A 127 -10.07 1.90 10.77
N ASP A 128 -9.91 2.79 9.79
CA ASP A 128 -10.26 4.21 9.90
C ASP A 128 -11.73 4.42 10.27
N ASP A 129 -12.65 3.71 9.61
CA ASP A 129 -14.09 3.78 9.89
C ASP A 129 -14.40 3.38 11.35
N ARG A 130 -13.72 2.35 11.86
CA ARG A 130 -13.85 1.90 13.26
C ARG A 130 -13.27 2.92 14.23
N MET A 131 -12.13 3.53 13.90
CA MET A 131 -11.52 4.57 14.72
C MET A 131 -12.37 5.85 14.77
N GLU A 132 -13.05 6.20 13.68
CA GLU A 132 -13.96 7.35 13.64
C GLU A 132 -15.19 7.15 14.54
N ILE A 133 -15.67 5.91 14.70
CA ILE A 133 -16.72 5.57 15.68
C ILE A 133 -16.22 5.84 17.11
N ASP A 134 -15.03 5.36 17.44
CA ASP A 134 -14.42 5.55 18.77
C ASP A 134 -14.21 7.05 19.06
N ARG A 135 -13.68 7.80 18.08
CA ARG A 135 -13.52 9.26 18.16
C ARG A 135 -14.83 9.98 18.42
N LYS A 136 -15.90 9.66 17.69
CA LYS A 136 -17.24 10.22 17.91
C LYS A 136 -17.77 9.87 19.31
N GLN A 137 -17.47 8.67 19.82
CA GLN A 137 -17.86 8.27 21.17
C GLN A 137 -17.15 9.10 22.24
N VAL A 138 -15.84 9.34 22.11
CA VAL A 138 -15.08 10.23 23.00
C VAL A 138 -15.64 11.65 22.95
N LEU A 139 -15.87 12.21 21.76
CA LEU A 139 -16.42 13.57 21.62
C LEU A 139 -17.79 13.72 22.30
N ARG A 140 -18.68 12.72 22.14
CA ARG A 140 -19.98 12.72 22.84
C ARG A 140 -19.82 12.72 24.35
N GLN A 141 -18.88 11.95 24.88
CA GLN A 141 -18.59 11.90 26.31
C GLN A 141 -17.97 13.20 26.84
N MET A 142 -17.08 13.84 26.08
CA MET A 142 -16.52 15.15 26.42
C MET A 142 -17.57 16.28 26.37
N ILE A 143 -18.54 16.22 25.48
CA ILE A 143 -19.64 17.20 25.44
C ILE A 143 -20.54 17.06 26.68
N GLN A 144 -20.75 15.84 27.19
CA GLN A 144 -21.47 15.64 28.46
C GLN A 144 -20.75 16.31 29.64
N PHE A 145 -19.42 16.43 29.61
CA PHE A 145 -18.65 17.21 30.58
C PHE A 145 -18.87 18.72 30.45
N ARG A 146 -18.86 19.28 29.23
CA ARG A 146 -18.96 20.74 29.01
C ARG A 146 -20.31 21.34 29.40
N LYS A 147 -21.40 20.56 29.44
CA LYS A 147 -22.74 21.03 29.84
C LYS A 147 -22.94 21.19 31.36
N LEU A 148 -21.85 21.27 32.13
CA LEU A 148 -21.92 21.57 33.57
C LEU A 148 -22.39 23.03 33.78
N PRO A 149 -23.39 23.28 34.66
CA PRO A 149 -23.47 24.56 35.35
C PRO A 149 -22.19 24.69 36.19
N GLU A 150 -21.56 25.86 36.17
CA GLU A 150 -20.50 26.19 37.14
C GLU A 150 -21.01 25.83 38.53
N GLN A 151 -20.34 24.89 39.20
CA GLN A 151 -20.62 24.63 40.60
C GLN A 151 -20.34 25.93 41.34
N LYS A 152 -21.39 26.65 41.72
CA LYS A 152 -21.29 27.71 42.72
C LYS A 152 -20.71 27.04 43.97
N SER A 153 -19.45 27.33 44.23
CA SER A 153 -18.79 27.06 45.49
C SER A 153 -19.60 27.72 46.60
N ALA A 154 -20.20 26.89 47.45
CA ALA A 154 -20.83 27.27 48.71
C ALA A 154 -19.87 26.95 49.86
#